data_AF-U1Z826-F1
#
_entry.id   AF-U1Z826-F1
#
_cell.length_a   1.000
_cell.length_b   1.000
_cell.length_c   1.000
_cell.angle_alpha   90.00
_cell.angle_beta   90.00
_cell.angle_gamma   90.00
#
_symmetry.space_group_name_H-M   'P 1'
#
loop_
_entity.id
_entity.type
_entity.pdbx_description
1 polymer ?
#
loop_
_entity_poly.entity_id
_entity_poly.type
_entity_poly.pdbx_seq_one_letter_code
_entity_poly.pdbx_strand_id
1 'polypeptide(L)' 'GQKYNVMVFNLSQEYEDHLNGVQFYGSAVYDGITYGIWVFEDGTFTNKGDGGWINWAFRGWFDRDGSTVAFHRP' A
#
# COMPACT_ATOMS: atom_id res chain seq x y z
N GLY A 1 -8.09 -2.65 -19.34
CA GLY A 1 -7.57 -3.50 -18.25
C GLY A 1 -7.07 -2.63 -17.11
N GLN A 2 -6.85 -3.21 -15.92
CA GLN A 2 -6.19 -2.52 -14.80
C GLN A 2 -4.83 -1.98 -15.28
N LYS A 3 -4.46 -0.76 -14.87
CA LYS A 3 -3.20 -0.10 -15.27
C LYS A 3 -2.28 0.26 -14.10
N TYR A 4 -2.84 0.28 -12.89
CA TYR A 4 -2.17 0.77 -11.70
C TYR A 4 -2.33 -0.20 -10.53
N ASN A 5 -1.38 -0.14 -9.62
CA ASN A 5 -1.40 -0.79 -8.32
C ASN A 5 -2.16 0.09 -7.31
N VAL A 6 -2.74 -0.55 -6.30
CA VAL A 6 -3.43 0.12 -5.19
C VAL A 6 -2.89 -0.42 -3.88
N MET A 7 -2.54 0.48 -2.97
CA MET A 7 -2.13 0.18 -1.60
C MET A 7 -3.07 0.91 -0.64
N VAL A 8 -3.51 0.20 0.41
CA VAL A 8 -4.29 0.73 1.52
C VAL A 8 -3.54 0.38 2.79
N PHE A 9 -3.23 1.36 3.62
CA PHE A 9 -2.42 1.16 4.83
C PHE A 9 -2.93 1.96 6.02
N ASN A 10 -2.96 1.34 7.20
CA ASN A 10 -3.29 2.00 8.45
C ASN A 10 -2.21 3.04 8.81
N LEU A 11 -2.55 4.33 8.75
CA LEU A 11 -1.59 5.43 8.98
C LEU A 11 -1.17 5.60 10.44
N SER A 12 -1.75 4.84 11.37
CA SER A 12 -1.27 4.80 12.77
C SER A 12 -0.07 3.87 12.97
N GLN A 13 0.31 3.09 11.95
CA GLN A 13 1.50 2.23 11.96
C GLN A 13 2.65 2.89 11.22
N GLU A 14 3.89 2.56 11.60
CA GLU A 14 5.06 2.97 10.84
C GLU A 14 5.15 2.19 9.52
N TYR A 15 5.50 2.89 8.44
CA TYR A 15 5.75 2.29 7.14
C TYR A 15 6.87 3.03 6.42
N GLU A 16 7.39 2.41 5.37
CA GLU A 16 8.31 3.00 4.43
C GLU A 16 7.86 2.67 3.02
N ASP A 17 7.79 3.68 2.16
CA ASP A 17 7.37 3.52 0.78
C ASP A 17 8.37 4.15 -0.19
N HIS A 18 8.52 3.50 -1.34
CA HIS A 18 9.25 4.00 -2.49
C HIS A 18 8.37 3.78 -3.72
N LEU A 19 7.20 4.44 -3.74
CA LEU A 19 6.23 4.31 -4.82
C LEU A 19 6.56 5.24 -5.99
N ASN A 20 6.55 4.68 -7.19
CA ASN A 20 6.79 5.41 -8.43
C ASN A 20 5.48 5.69 -9.17
N GLY A 21 5.41 6.85 -9.83
CA GLY A 21 4.27 7.21 -10.66
C GLY A 21 2.95 7.28 -9.90
N VAL A 22 2.96 7.81 -8.67
CA VAL A 22 1.75 8.00 -7.85
C VAL A 22 0.78 8.92 -8.60
N GLN A 23 -0.36 8.36 -8.97
CA GLN A 23 -1.45 9.06 -9.65
C GLN A 23 -2.43 9.69 -8.67
N PHE A 24 -2.55 9.07 -7.49
CA PHE A 24 -3.45 9.52 -6.44
C PHE A 24 -2.93 9.10 -5.07
N TYR A 25 -3.06 10.02 -4.12
CA TYR A 25 -3.01 9.74 -2.69
C TYR A 25 -4.23 10.36 -2.01
N GLY A 26 -4.86 9.60 -1.13
CA GLY A 26 -5.96 10.06 -0.31
C GLY A 26 -6.03 9.28 0.99
N SER A 27 -7.00 9.61 1.84
CA SER A 27 -7.25 8.86 3.06
C SER A 27 -8.74 8.68 3.32
N ALA A 28 -9.08 7.64 4.06
CA ALA A 28 -10.43 7.36 4.52
C ALA A 28 -10.39 6.88 5.97
N VAL A 29 -11.41 7.23 6.75
CA VAL A 29 -11.58 6.72 8.11
C VAL A 29 -12.50 5.50 8.08
N TYR A 30 -12.03 4.40 8.65
CA TYR A 30 -12.80 3.18 8.84
C TYR A 30 -12.63 2.71 10.29
N ASP A 31 -13.75 2.57 10.99
CA ASP A 31 -13.79 2.16 12.41
C ASP A 31 -12.86 2.99 13.32
N GLY A 32 -12.83 4.32 13.09
CA GLY A 32 -11.99 5.25 13.84
C GLY A 32 -10.50 5.25 13.45
N ILE A 33 -10.07 4.41 12.51
CA ILE A 33 -8.70 4.33 12.02
C ILE A 33 -8.59 5.04 10.66
N THR A 34 -7.60 5.91 10.51
CA THR A 34 -7.30 6.56 9.22
C THR A 34 -6.41 5.67 8.38
N TYR A 35 -6.90 5.30 7.20
CA TYR A 35 -6.15 4.55 6.19
C TYR A 35 -5.71 5.47 5.05
N GLY A 36 -4.45 5.37 4.66
CA GLY A 36 -3.92 5.97 3.44
C GLY A 36 -4.24 5.08 2.26
N ILE A 37 -4.50 5.68 1.11
CA ILE A 37 -4.83 5.01 -0.14
C ILE A 37 -3.94 5.59 -1.23
N TRP A 38 -3.10 4.75 -1.84
CA TRP A 38 -2.22 5.12 -2.95
C TRP A 38 -2.65 4.39 -4.21
N VAL A 39 -2.65 5.11 -5.34
CA VAL A 39 -2.76 4.54 -6.69
C VAL A 39 -1.50 4.92 -7.45
N PHE A 40 -0.74 3.93 -7.94
CA PHE A 40 0.63 4.14 -8.43
C PHE A 40 1.02 3.11 -9.49
N GLU A 41 2.17 3.32 -10.15
CA GLU A 41 2.63 2.46 -11.25
C GLU A 41 3.38 1.23 -10.75
N ASP A 42 4.39 1.40 -9.92
CA ASP A 42 5.29 0.36 -9.40
C ASP A 42 6.02 0.87 -8.16
N GLY A 43 6.83 0.04 -7.52
CA GLY A 43 7.67 0.46 -6.38
C GLY A 43 7.61 -0.51 -5.21
N THR A 44 8.05 -0.07 -4.04
CA THR A 44 8.04 -0.92 -2.83
C THR A 44 7.27 -0.29 -1.69
N PHE A 45 6.63 -1.13 -0.88
CA PHE A 45 5.99 -0.73 0.36
C PHE A 45 6.37 -1.69 1.47
N THR A 46 6.88 -1.18 2.58
CA THR A 46 7.30 -1.96 3.74
C THR A 46 6.47 -1.57 4.96
N ASN A 47 5.73 -2.53 5.50
CA ASN A 47 5.05 -2.40 6.78
C ASN A 47 6.07 -2.58 7.93
N LYS A 48 6.31 -1.52 8.72
CA LYS A 48 7.20 -1.54 9.90
C LYS A 48 6.43 -1.72 11.22
N GLY A 49 5.10 -1.79 11.15
CA GLY A 49 4.25 -2.12 12.28
C GLY A 49 4.23 -3.62 12.60
N ASP A 50 3.14 -4.07 13.22
CA ASP A 50 2.95 -5.46 13.66
C ASP A 50 2.75 -6.49 12.52
N GLY A 51 2.69 -6.04 11.25
CA GLY A 51 2.46 -6.90 10.09
C GLY A 51 1.07 -7.54 10.03
N GLY A 52 0.16 -7.18 10.95
CA GLY A 52 -1.16 -7.78 11.09
C GLY A 52 -2.01 -7.63 9.81
N TRP A 53 -2.74 -8.68 9.45
CA TRP A 53 -3.58 -8.72 8.24
C TRP A 53 -4.62 -7.60 8.15
N ILE A 54 -5.04 -7.04 9.30
CA ILE A 54 -6.04 -5.97 9.35
C ILE A 54 -5.47 -4.58 8.99
N ASN A 55 -4.15 -4.41 9.06
CA ASN A 55 -3.52 -3.09 8.97
C ASN A 55 -3.26 -2.63 7.52
N TRP A 56 -3.51 -3.49 6.54
CA TRP A 56 -3.21 -3.18 5.14
C TRP A 56 -3.90 -4.10 4.15
N ALA A 57 -4.15 -3.56 2.96
CA ALA A 57 -4.66 -4.29 1.81
C ALA A 57 -4.06 -3.71 0.54
N PHE A 58 -3.84 -4.53 -0.48
CA PHE A 58 -3.30 -4.07 -1.76
C PHE A 58 -3.77 -4.93 -2.93
N ARG A 59 -3.71 -4.36 -4.13
CA ARG A 59 -4.11 -5.02 -5.37
C ARG A 59 -3.26 -4.56 -6.54
N GLY A 60 -2.93 -5.51 -7.42
CA GLY A 60 -2.22 -5.26 -8.68
C GLY A 60 -1.24 -6.40 -8.97
N TRP A 61 -0.06 -6.07 -9.48
CA TRP A 61 1.01 -7.02 -9.79
C TRP A 61 2.11 -6.85 -8.76
N PHE A 62 2.35 -7.89 -7.96
CA PHE A 62 3.30 -7.77 -6.87
C PHE A 62 3.91 -9.12 -6.48
N ASP A 63 5.11 -9.04 -5.91
CA ASP A 63 5.70 -10.07 -5.09
C ASP A 63 5.71 -9.61 -3.63
N ARG A 64 5.46 -10.53 -2.70
CA ARG A 64 5.48 -10.23 -1.26
C ARG A 64 6.47 -11.12 -0.54
N ASP A 65 7.33 -10.50 0.26
CA ASP A 65 8.22 -11.16 1.19
C ASP A 65 8.02 -10.56 2.60
N GLY A 66 7.42 -11.35 3.49
CA GLY A 66 7.06 -10.92 4.84
C GLY A 66 6.21 -9.65 4.86
N SER A 67 6.81 -8.56 5.34
CA SER A 67 6.20 -7.23 5.51
C SER A 67 6.49 -6.26 4.36
N THR A 68 7.27 -6.68 3.35
CA THR A 68 7.60 -5.87 2.18
C THR A 68 6.87 -6.40 0.95
N VAL A 69 6.29 -5.49 0.18
CA VAL A 69 5.62 -5.77 -1.09
C VAL A 69 6.32 -4.98 -2.18
N ALA A 70 6.78 -5.68 -3.21
CA ALA A 70 7.34 -5.10 -4.43
C ALA A 70 6.26 -5.15 -5.52
N PHE A 71 5.83 -3.98 -5.99
CA PHE A 71 4.82 -3.81 -7.01
C PHE A 71 5.46 -3.58 -8.38
N HIS A 72 4.88 -4.20 -9.40
CA HIS A 72 5.32 -4.16 -10.79
C HIS A 72 4.24 -3.57 -11.70
N ARG A 73 4.65 -3.21 -12.92
CA ARG A 73 3.71 -2.88 -13.99
C ARG A 73 3.10 -4.16 -14.58
N PRO A 74 1.88 -4.09 -15.13
CA PRO A 74 1.24 -5.20 -15.84
C PRO A 74 2.09 -5.83 -16.93
#